data_AF-A0A1I5MY90-F1
#
_entry.id   AF-A0A1I5MY90-F1
#
_cell.length_a   1.000
_cell.length_b   1.000
_cell.length_c   1.000
_cell.angle_alpha   90.00
_cell.angle_beta   90.00
_cell.angle_gamma   90.00
#
_symmetry.space_group_name_H-M   'P 1'
#
loop_
_entity.id
_entity.type
_entity.pdbx_description
1 polymer ?
#
loop_
_entity_poly.entity_id
_entity_poly.type
_entity_poly.pdbx_seq_one_letter_code
_entity_poly.pdbx_strand_id
1 'polypeptide(L)'
;MKDLKQMIDSVGLTECRKEIEYQLASIASHDNHMKRVVLLCLLGEAVLGEIAKENPDIFFAELKAYLTKIVNDNTENSKRLMAHINENDEIVKNIDVVSDELRQLSTSINALMADYDNRLSEIVRARDDEPVSKL
;
A
#
# COMPACT_ATOMS: atom_id res chain seq x y z
N MET A 1 13.36 18.10 36.64
CA MET A 1 14.12 18.02 35.39
C MET A 1 13.09 17.75 34.29
N LYS A 2 13.02 18.58 33.25
CA LYS A 2 12.03 18.40 32.18
C LYS A 2 12.44 17.24 31.26
N ASP A 3 11.50 16.40 30.86
CA ASP A 3 11.68 15.41 29.79
C ASP A 3 11.53 16.06 28.39
N LEU A 4 11.89 15.35 27.30
CA LEU A 4 11.79 15.89 25.93
C LEU A 4 10.43 16.53 25.63
N LYS A 5 9.35 15.89 26.10
CA LYS A 5 7.99 16.34 25.84
C LYS A 5 7.71 17.65 26.58
N GLN A 6 8.12 17.74 27.83
CA GLN A 6 8.03 18.96 28.64
C GLN A 6 8.94 20.09 28.15
N MET A 7 10.07 19.76 27.50
CA MET A 7 10.91 20.75 26.83
C MET A 7 10.21 21.26 25.57
N ILE A 8 9.71 20.38 24.70
CA ILE A 8 8.93 20.73 23.49
C ILE A 8 7.72 21.62 23.83
N ASP A 9 7.06 21.34 24.96
CA ASP A 9 5.86 22.05 25.41
C ASP A 9 6.15 23.32 26.24
N SER A 10 7.40 23.79 26.30
CA SER A 10 7.74 24.99 27.06
C SER A 10 7.15 26.27 26.44
N VAL A 11 6.89 27.29 27.26
CA VAL A 11 6.21 28.53 26.82
C VAL A 11 6.97 29.24 25.69
N GLY A 12 8.31 29.32 25.78
CA GLY A 12 9.14 29.91 24.73
C GLY A 12 9.12 29.11 23.43
N LEU A 13 9.08 27.78 23.52
CA LEU A 13 8.94 26.90 22.36
C LEU A 13 7.54 26.91 21.78
N THR A 14 6.51 27.19 22.57
CA THR A 14 5.12 27.35 22.07
C THR A 14 4.99 28.60 21.19
N GLU A 15 5.65 29.71 21.55
CA GLU A 15 5.71 30.91 20.72
C GLU A 15 6.56 30.70 19.46
N CYS A 16 7.73 30.07 19.62
CA CYS A 16 8.59 29.67 18.51
C CYS A 16 7.83 28.73 17.54
N ARG A 17 7.08 27.77 18.08
CA ARG A 17 6.24 26.83 17.33
C ARG A 17 5.14 27.53 16.54
N LYS A 18 4.46 28.53 17.09
CA LYS A 18 3.45 29.30 16.34
C LYS A 18 4.06 30.05 15.16
N GLU A 19 5.22 30.69 15.37
CA GLU A 19 5.96 31.39 14.32
C GLU A 19 6.44 30.41 13.24
N ILE A 20 6.95 29.24 13.64
CA ILE A 20 7.39 28.20 12.73
C ILE A 20 6.23 27.54 12.01
N GLU A 21 5.09 27.26 12.65
CA GLU A 21 3.89 26.73 12.00
C GLU A 21 3.36 27.71 10.94
N TYR A 22 3.41 29.02 11.21
CA TYR A 22 3.09 30.06 10.23
C TYR A 22 4.05 30.04 9.03
N GLN A 23 5.37 29.99 9.29
CA GLN A 23 6.37 29.91 8.23
C GLN A 23 6.30 28.58 7.45
N LEU A 24 6.04 27.46 8.12
CA LEU A 24 5.83 26.14 7.53
C LEU A 24 4.61 26.13 6.60
N ALA A 25 3.49 26.72 7.02
CA ALA A 25 2.30 26.82 6.17
C ALA A 25 2.56 27.66 4.91
N SER A 26 3.37 28.72 5.03
CA SER A 26 3.81 29.56 3.91
C SER A 26 4.78 28.84 2.96
N ILE A 27 5.62 27.95 3.48
CA ILE A 27 6.63 27.21 2.71
C ILE A 27 6.07 25.92 2.10
N ALA A 28 5.07 25.29 2.73
CA ALA A 28 4.43 24.06 2.26
C ALA A 28 3.77 24.25 0.88
N SER A 29 3.26 25.45 0.60
CA SER A 29 2.63 25.86 -0.66
C SER A 29 3.63 26.37 -1.71
N HIS A 30 4.94 26.34 -1.45
CA HIS A 30 5.94 26.86 -2.38
C HIS A 30 6.13 25.93 -3.59
N ASP A 31 6.05 26.49 -4.80
CA ASP A 31 6.06 25.76 -6.09
C ASP A 31 7.33 24.93 -6.32
N ASN A 32 8.46 25.38 -5.77
CA ASN A 32 9.73 24.67 -5.89
C ASN A 32 9.95 23.66 -4.75
N HIS A 33 9.79 22.38 -5.06
CA HIS A 33 9.94 21.25 -4.13
C HIS A 33 11.29 21.21 -3.42
N MET A 34 12.39 21.54 -4.11
CA MET A 34 13.74 21.46 -3.54
C MET A 34 13.98 22.59 -2.54
N LYS A 35 13.58 23.82 -2.89
CA LYS A 35 13.62 24.96 -1.96
C LYS A 35 12.75 24.70 -0.73
N ARG A 36 11.57 24.10 -0.93
CA ARG A 36 10.69 23.69 0.15
C ARG A 36 11.40 22.71 1.11
N VAL A 37 12.02 21.65 0.59
CA VAL A 37 12.74 20.67 1.43
C VAL A 37 13.87 21.33 2.22
N VAL A 38 14.70 22.16 1.57
CA VAL A 38 15.82 22.85 2.25
C VAL A 38 15.34 23.77 3.36
N LEU A 39 14.28 24.56 3.11
CA LEU A 39 13.70 25.46 4.10
C LEU A 39 13.08 24.70 5.28
N LEU A 40 12.41 23.57 5.02
CA LEU A 40 11.89 22.68 6.07
C LEU A 40 13.01 22.11 6.94
N CYS A 41 14.12 21.69 6.34
CA CYS A 41 15.30 21.22 7.10
C CYS A 41 15.89 22.33 7.98
N LEU A 42 16.05 23.55 7.46
CA LEU A 42 16.57 24.70 8.21
C LEU A 42 15.66 25.07 9.39
N LEU A 43 14.34 25.09 9.18
CA LEU A 43 13.39 25.35 10.26
C LEU A 43 13.41 24.25 11.32
N GLY A 44 13.49 22.98 10.90
CA GLY A 44 13.66 21.86 11.81
C GLY A 44 14.94 21.97 12.65
N GLU A 45 16.06 22.32 12.03
CA GLU A 45 17.33 22.53 12.72
C GLU A 45 17.25 23.68 13.73
N ALA A 46 16.62 24.80 13.37
CA ALA A 46 16.41 25.93 14.27
C ALA A 46 15.58 25.54 15.51
N VAL A 47 14.48 24.81 15.33
CA VAL A 47 13.66 24.28 16.44
C VAL A 47 14.48 23.37 17.36
N LEU A 48 15.18 22.41 16.77
CA LEU A 48 16.00 21.47 17.54
C LEU A 48 17.11 22.21 18.30
N GLY A 49 17.68 23.26 17.70
CA GLY A 49 18.66 24.14 18.34
C GLY A 49 18.11 24.89 19.55
N GLU A 50 16.87 25.40 19.48
CA GLU A 50 16.24 26.05 20.65
C GLU A 50 15.90 25.05 21.77
N ILE A 51 15.42 23.85 21.42
CA ILE A 51 15.15 22.80 22.42
C ILE A 51 16.45 22.33 23.10
N ALA A 52 17.53 22.17 22.31
CA ALA A 52 18.83 21.74 22.84
C ALA A 52 19.40 22.72 23.87
N LYS A 53 19.10 24.03 23.78
CA LYS A 53 19.56 25.04 24.75
C LYS A 53 19.01 24.83 26.16
N GLU A 54 17.84 24.19 26.32
CA GLU A 54 17.25 23.94 27.64
C GLU A 54 18.02 22.84 28.41
N ASN A 55 18.47 21.77 27.73
CA ASN A 55 19.31 20.72 28.31
C ASN A 55 20.02 19.91 27.19
N PRO A 56 21.25 20.29 26.81
CA PRO A 56 21.92 19.74 25.63
C PRO A 56 22.15 18.23 25.73
N ASP A 57 22.65 17.76 26.87
CA ASP A 57 23.10 16.37 27.04
C ASP A 57 21.94 15.37 26.99
N ILE A 58 20.79 15.73 27.58
CA ILE A 58 19.59 14.89 27.58
C ILE A 58 18.88 14.93 26.23
N PHE A 59 18.82 16.12 25.60
CA PHE A 59 18.18 16.30 24.31
C PHE A 59 18.80 15.42 23.22
N PHE A 60 20.13 15.40 23.10
CA PHE A 60 20.81 14.57 22.10
C PHE A 60 20.57 13.07 22.34
N ALA A 61 20.56 12.63 23.61
CA ALA A 61 20.30 11.24 23.97
C ALA A 61 18.86 10.81 23.62
N GLU A 62 17.87 11.63 23.98
CA GLU A 62 16.45 11.34 23.70
C GLU A 62 16.13 11.45 22.20
N LEU A 63 16.65 12.47 21.50
CA LEU A 63 16.50 12.60 20.05
C LEU A 63 17.08 11.39 19.31
N LYS A 64 18.28 10.93 19.70
CA LYS A 64 18.90 9.73 19.12
C LYS A 64 18.05 8.50 19.37
N ALA A 65 17.49 8.33 20.57
CA ALA A 65 16.61 7.20 20.89
C ALA A 65 15.34 7.22 20.03
N TYR A 66 14.70 8.39 19.86
CA TYR A 66 13.53 8.56 19.01
C TYR A 66 13.82 8.27 17.54
N LEU A 67 14.90 8.83 16.98
CA LEU A 67 15.30 8.58 15.60
C LEU A 67 15.63 7.11 15.36
N THR A 68 16.32 6.46 16.31
CA THR A 68 16.62 5.03 16.24
C THR A 68 15.34 4.19 16.22
N LYS A 69 14.36 4.54 17.07
CA LYS A 69 13.05 3.88 17.07
C LYS A 69 12.35 4.03 15.71
N ILE A 70 12.29 5.24 15.17
CA ILE A 70 11.67 5.49 13.85
C ILE A 70 12.35 4.67 12.75
N VAL A 71 13.68 4.62 12.73
CA VAL A 71 14.45 3.82 11.76
C VAL A 71 14.12 2.33 11.89
N ASN A 72 14.05 1.80 13.11
CA ASN A 72 13.73 0.40 13.36
C ASN A 72 12.29 0.07 12.93
N ASP A 73 11.32 0.90 13.33
CA ASP A 73 9.91 0.72 12.97
C ASP A 73 9.73 0.77 11.44
N ASN A 74 10.40 1.70 10.76
CA ASN A 74 10.32 1.82 9.31
C ASN A 74 11.01 0.65 8.59
N THR A 75 12.11 0.14 9.14
CA THR A 75 12.79 -1.05 8.62
C THR A 75 11.90 -2.28 8.74
N GLU A 76 11.24 -2.47 9.88
CA GLU A 76 10.31 -3.57 10.11
C GLU A 76 9.09 -3.48 9.19
N ASN A 77 8.50 -2.29 9.04
CA ASN A 77 7.40 -2.07 8.10
C ASN A 77 7.80 -2.33 6.65
N SER A 78 9.02 -1.95 6.25
CA SER A 78 9.53 -2.24 4.91
C SER A 78 9.68 -3.74 4.67
N LYS A 79 10.17 -4.50 5.66
CA LYS A 79 10.23 -5.97 5.57
C LYS A 79 8.85 -6.60 5.42
N ARG A 80 7.87 -6.15 6.21
CA ARG A 80 6.48 -6.63 6.12
C ARG A 80 5.85 -6.32 4.76
N LEU A 81 6.08 -5.11 4.24
CA LEU A 81 5.61 -4.72 2.93
C LEU A 81 6.21 -5.63 1.83
N MET A 82 7.51 -5.92 1.89
CA MET A 82 8.14 -6.83 0.95
C MET A 82 7.59 -8.26 1.05
N ALA A 83 7.29 -8.74 2.26
CA ALA A 83 6.64 -10.03 2.44
C ALA A 83 5.25 -10.07 1.77
N HIS A 84 4.42 -9.05 1.99
CA HIS A 84 3.11 -8.96 1.34
C HIS A 84 3.19 -8.81 -0.19
N ILE A 85 4.20 -8.12 -0.72
CA ILE A 85 4.44 -8.06 -2.17
C ILE A 85 4.71 -9.46 -2.72
N ASN A 86 5.54 -10.25 -2.04
CA ASN A 86 5.84 -11.63 -2.47
C ASN A 86 4.60 -12.54 -2.36
N GLU A 87 3.83 -12.44 -1.28
CA GLU A 87 2.56 -13.17 -1.11
C GLU A 87 1.58 -12.83 -2.24
N ASN A 88 1.45 -11.54 -2.58
CA ASN A 88 0.58 -11.11 -3.67
C ASN A 88 1.03 -11.64 -5.03
N ASP A 89 2.35 -11.72 -5.29
CA ASP A 89 2.89 -12.31 -6.52
C ASP A 89 2.53 -13.80 -6.64
N GLU A 90 2.59 -14.55 -5.52
CA GLU A 90 2.14 -15.95 -5.48
C GLU A 90 0.63 -16.08 -5.71
N ILE A 91 -0.18 -15.19 -5.12
CA ILE A 91 -1.63 -15.18 -5.33
C ILE A 91 -1.97 -14.92 -6.80
N VAL A 92 -1.31 -13.95 -7.44
CA VAL A 92 -1.53 -13.65 -8.87
C VAL A 92 -1.20 -14.87 -9.74
N LYS A 93 -0.07 -15.54 -9.49
CA LYS A 93 0.28 -16.78 -10.20
C LYS A 93 -0.78 -17.87 -10.03
N ASN A 94 -1.32 -18.02 -8.82
CA ASN A 94 -2.38 -19.00 -8.57
C ASN A 94 -3.69 -18.63 -9.31
N ILE A 95 -4.04 -17.34 -9.37
CA ILE A 95 -5.20 -16.87 -10.13
C ILE A 95 -5.03 -17.15 -11.62
N ASP A 96 -3.84 -16.93 -12.17
CA ASP A 96 -3.54 -17.22 -13.57
C ASP A 96 -3.71 -18.72 -13.88
N VAL A 97 -3.16 -19.60 -13.02
CA VAL A 97 -3.34 -21.07 -13.18
C VAL A 97 -4.82 -21.46 -13.15
N VAL A 98 -5.57 -21.00 -12.15
CA VAL A 98 -7.00 -21.32 -12.04
C VAL A 98 -7.78 -20.77 -13.23
N SER A 99 -7.42 -19.58 -13.73
CA SER A 99 -8.07 -18.97 -14.90
C SER A 99 -7.84 -19.79 -16.17
N ASP A 100 -6.63 -20.31 -16.35
CA ASP A 100 -6.30 -21.20 -17.47
C ASP A 100 -7.04 -22.54 -17.36
N GLU A 101 -7.13 -23.13 -16.17
CA GLU A 101 -7.90 -24.35 -15.92
C GLU A 101 -9.39 -24.14 -16.23
N LEU A 102 -9.98 -23.03 -15.79
CA LEU A 102 -11.37 -22.67 -16.09
C LEU A 102 -11.59 -22.49 -17.60
N ARG A 103 -10.62 -21.90 -18.32
CA ARG A 103 -10.69 -21.76 -19.78
C ARG A 103 -10.68 -23.11 -20.48
N GLN A 104 -9.84 -24.03 -20.04
CA GLN A 104 -9.79 -25.40 -20.57
C GLN A 104 -11.09 -26.16 -20.27
N LEU A 105 -11.62 -26.03 -19.05
CA LEU A 105 -12.88 -26.64 -18.66
C LEU A 105 -14.05 -26.11 -19.49
N SER A 106 -14.12 -24.79 -19.68
CA SER A 106 -15.14 -24.15 -20.53
C SER A 106 -15.08 -24.67 -21.98
N THR A 107 -13.87 -24.80 -22.53
CA THR A 107 -13.66 -25.36 -23.87
C THR A 107 -14.15 -26.81 -23.95
N SER A 108 -13.86 -27.62 -22.93
CA SER A 108 -14.28 -29.02 -22.85
C SER A 108 -15.79 -29.16 -22.75
N ILE A 109 -16.44 -28.32 -21.94
CA ILE A 109 -17.92 -28.29 -21.81
C ILE A 109 -18.56 -27.93 -23.16
N ASN A 110 -18.06 -26.89 -23.83
CA ASN A 110 -18.58 -26.48 -25.13
C ASN A 110 -18.46 -27.58 -26.19
N ALA A 111 -17.33 -28.30 -26.20
CA ALA A 111 -17.14 -29.46 -27.07
C ALA A 111 -18.14 -30.58 -26.75
N LEU A 112 -18.37 -30.87 -25.48
CA LEU A 112 -19.32 -31.89 -25.05
C LEU A 112 -20.77 -31.52 -25.40
N MET A 113 -21.15 -30.25 -25.24
CA MET A 113 -22.47 -29.76 -25.62
C MET A 113 -22.69 -29.89 -27.14
N ALA A 114 -21.68 -29.53 -27.95
CA ALA A 114 -21.76 -29.70 -29.40
C ALA A 114 -21.89 -31.17 -29.81
N ASP A 115 -21.18 -32.08 -29.15
CA ASP A 115 -21.32 -33.53 -29.38
C ASP A 115 -22.73 -34.02 -29.01
N TYR A 116 -23.26 -33.56 -27.87
CA TYR A 116 -24.63 -33.84 -27.46
C TYR A 116 -25.67 -33.35 -28.48
N ASP A 117 -25.54 -32.12 -28.98
CA ASP A 117 -26.45 -31.55 -29.99
C ASP A 117 -26.41 -32.34 -31.30
N ASN A 118 -25.22 -32.78 -31.72
CA ASN A 118 -25.04 -33.63 -32.90
C ASN A 118 -25.75 -34.98 -32.72
N ARG A 119 -25.52 -35.67 -31.60
CA ARG A 119 -26.16 -36.97 -31.31
C ARG A 119 -27.67 -36.84 -31.20
N LEU A 120 -28.16 -35.77 -30.59
CA LEU A 120 -29.59 -35.50 -30.48
C LEU A 120 -30.22 -35.25 -31.85
N SER A 121 -29.53 -34.54 -32.72
CA SER A 121 -29.94 -34.32 -34.11
C SER A 121 -30.00 -35.61 -34.91
N GLU A 122 -29.04 -36.52 -34.73
CA GLU A 122 -29.05 -37.85 -35.35
C GLU A 122 -30.24 -38.69 -34.89
N ILE A 123 -30.52 -38.71 -33.58
CA ILE A 123 -31.69 -39.42 -33.02
C ILE A 123 -32.99 -38.85 -33.57
N VAL A 124 -33.11 -37.52 -33.63
CA VAL A 124 -34.29 -36.84 -34.20
C VAL A 124 -34.49 -37.23 -35.67
N ARG A 125 -33.42 -37.23 -36.48
CA ARG A 125 -33.50 -37.67 -37.88
C ARG A 125 -33.91 -39.13 -38.01
N ALA A 126 -33.32 -40.01 -37.21
CA ALA A 126 -33.65 -41.43 -37.22
C ALA A 126 -35.11 -41.70 -36.86
N ARG A 127 -35.66 -40.96 -35.89
CA ARG A 127 -37.10 -40.99 -35.55
C ARG A 127 -37.95 -40.49 -36.71
N ASP A 128 -37.56 -39.38 -37.34
CA ASP A 128 -38.34 -38.76 -38.42
C ASP A 128 -38.33 -39.60 -39.71
N ASP A 129 -37.27 -40.39 -39.93
CA ASP A 129 -37.13 -41.35 -41.03
C ASP A 129 -37.88 -42.67 -40.78
N GLU A 130 -38.38 -42.90 -39.56
CA GLU A 130 -39.11 -44.11 -39.23
C GLU A 130 -40.49 -44.10 -39.90
N PRO A 131 -40.79 -45.04 -40.81
CA PRO A 131 -42.02 -45.00 -41.58
C PRO A 131 -43.20 -45.18 -40.63
N VAL A 132 -44.16 -44.25 -40.70
CA VAL A 132 -45.47 -44.41 -40.06
C VAL A 132 -46.20 -45.55 -40.78
N SER A 133 -45.89 -46.80 -40.41
CA SER A 133 -46.63 -47.96 -40.85
C SER A 133 -48.05 -47.82 -40.31
N LYS A 134 -49.00 -47.71 -41.23
CA LYS A 134 -50.43 -47.50 -40.98
C LYS A 134 -50.94 -48.33 -39.80
N LEU A 135 -51.47 -47.64 -38.79
CA LEU A 135 -52.44 -48.16 -37.83
C LEU A 135 -53.59 -48.86 -38.57
#